data_AF-A0A9E2HAZ7-F1
#
_entry.id   AF-A0A9E2HAZ7-F1
#
_cell.length_a   1.000
_cell.length_b   1.000
_cell.length_c   1.000
_cell.angle_alpha   90.00
_cell.angle_beta   90.00
_cell.angle_gamma   90.00
#
_symmetry.space_group_name_H-M   'P 1'
#
loop_
_entity.id
_entity.type
_entity.pdbx_description
1 polymer ?
#
loop_
_entity_poly.entity_id
_entity_poly.type
_entity_poly.pdbx_seq_one_letter_code
_entity_poly.pdbx_strand_id
1 'polypeptide(L)'
;SGGDQFPDGTIGRSLEAAGLRPFRKAALTVPGVGPWAYRQAKRIGQRFLGKTTDVVRSGNWYGNDTAWRMCLDLNRILIYGNPDGTLRRSDTERRRYISIIDGIVAGEGDGPIDVDPVSAGVLAFGTDPVCVDAVAAAIMGLDPVKLAVINGGFMLDSLKITEETLDTIDIASNVSSWQGNISEIDRASVMNFRPHFGWQEHIEIDR
;
A
#
# COMPACT_ATOMS: atom_id res chain seq x y z
N SER A 1 15.74 9.60 -14.22
CA SER A 1 14.79 8.62 -13.66
C SER A 1 13.65 9.40 -13.02
N GLY A 2 12.44 9.34 -13.59
CA GLY A 2 11.26 9.93 -12.95
C GLY A 2 10.82 9.08 -11.76
N GLY A 3 10.22 9.69 -10.74
CA GLY A 3 9.70 8.95 -9.58
C GLY A 3 8.45 8.12 -9.93
N ASP A 4 8.21 7.07 -9.15
CA ASP A 4 7.09 6.12 -9.25
C ASP A 4 5.79 6.62 -8.59
N GLN A 5 5.62 7.94 -8.57
CA GLN A 5 4.44 8.61 -8.02
C GLN A 5 3.16 8.24 -8.78
N PHE A 6 3.28 7.77 -10.03
CA PHE A 6 2.20 7.43 -10.93
C PHE A 6 2.47 6.10 -11.63
N PRO A 7 1.43 5.33 -12.00
CA PRO A 7 1.58 4.15 -12.86
C PRO A 7 2.17 4.53 -14.24
N ASP A 8 3.14 3.76 -14.72
CA ASP A 8 3.72 3.94 -16.05
C ASP A 8 2.63 3.70 -17.12
N GLY A 9 2.25 4.75 -17.86
CA GLY A 9 1.20 4.60 -18.88
C GLY A 9 0.39 5.84 -19.25
N THR A 10 0.65 7.02 -18.67
CA THR A 10 -0.06 8.24 -19.10
C THR A 10 0.42 8.81 -20.46
N ILE A 11 0.34 8.02 -21.54
CA ILE A 11 0.40 8.52 -22.93
C ILE A 11 -0.65 9.64 -23.12
N GLY A 12 -1.81 9.49 -22.46
CA GLY A 12 -2.86 10.49 -22.43
C GLY A 12 -2.47 11.83 -21.79
N ARG A 13 -1.52 11.87 -20.84
CA ARG A 13 -1.08 13.15 -20.22
C ARG A 13 -0.11 13.94 -21.09
N SER A 14 0.74 13.29 -21.88
CA SER A 14 1.58 14.02 -22.84
C SER A 14 0.70 14.72 -23.86
N LEU A 15 -0.33 14.02 -24.37
CA LEU A 15 -1.32 14.57 -25.29
C LEU A 15 -2.23 15.62 -24.63
N GLU A 16 -2.73 15.40 -23.40
CA GLU A 16 -3.49 16.41 -22.66
C GLU A 16 -2.63 17.65 -22.36
N ALA A 17 -1.42 17.49 -21.84
CA ALA A 17 -0.56 18.61 -21.49
C ALA A 17 -0.08 19.38 -22.74
N ALA A 18 0.17 18.68 -23.84
CA ALA A 18 0.54 19.28 -25.12
C ALA A 18 -0.65 19.99 -25.79
N GLY A 19 -1.88 19.48 -25.66
CA GLY A 19 -3.07 20.05 -26.31
C GLY A 19 -3.83 21.10 -25.49
N LEU A 20 -4.03 20.88 -24.18
CA LEU A 20 -4.82 21.77 -23.32
C LEU A 20 -4.11 23.09 -23.01
N ARG A 21 -2.78 23.10 -22.92
CA ARG A 21 -2.00 24.32 -22.65
C ARG A 21 -2.13 25.34 -23.79
N PRO A 22 -1.89 25.01 -25.07
CA PRO A 22 -2.11 25.94 -26.17
C PRO A 22 -3.59 26.29 -26.34
N PHE A 23 -4.51 25.33 -26.18
CA PHE A 23 -5.95 25.59 -26.25
C PHE A 23 -6.43 26.59 -25.18
N ARG A 24 -6.00 26.42 -23.93
CA ARG A 24 -6.30 27.36 -22.83
C ARG A 24 -5.73 28.75 -23.11
N LYS A 25 -4.52 28.83 -23.66
CA LYS A 25 -3.89 30.11 -23.99
C LYS A 25 -4.64 30.84 -25.11
N ALA A 26 -5.03 30.13 -26.17
CA ALA A 26 -5.83 30.66 -27.27
C ALA A 26 -7.26 31.04 -26.86
N ALA A 27 -7.87 30.27 -25.94
CA ALA A 27 -9.19 30.59 -25.42
C ALA A 27 -9.19 31.79 -24.47
N LEU A 28 -8.07 32.14 -23.84
CA LEU A 28 -7.98 33.32 -22.95
C LEU A 28 -7.65 34.63 -23.69
N THR A 29 -7.20 34.54 -24.95
CA THR A 29 -6.89 35.72 -25.78
C THR A 29 -8.11 36.34 -26.46
N VAL A 30 -9.31 35.72 -26.34
CA VAL A 30 -10.56 36.25 -26.90
C VAL A 30 -11.45 36.76 -25.75
N PRO A 31 -11.55 38.08 -25.51
CA PRO A 31 -12.37 38.64 -24.44
C PRO A 31 -13.84 38.23 -24.57
N GLY A 32 -14.47 37.88 -23.45
CA GLY A 32 -15.89 37.52 -23.38
C GLY A 32 -16.23 36.08 -23.81
N VAL A 33 -15.92 35.69 -25.06
CA VAL A 33 -16.37 34.41 -25.65
C VAL A 33 -15.45 33.24 -25.26
N GLY A 34 -14.16 33.50 -25.17
CA GLY A 34 -13.15 32.47 -24.93
C GLY A 34 -13.26 31.75 -23.57
N PRO A 35 -13.43 32.48 -22.45
CA PRO A 35 -13.68 31.87 -21.13
C PRO A 35 -15.01 31.08 -21.07
N TRP A 36 -16.01 31.44 -21.87
CA TRP A 36 -17.26 30.69 -21.97
C TRP A 36 -17.06 29.37 -22.75
N ALA A 37 -16.42 29.43 -23.92
CA ALA A 37 -16.12 28.26 -24.74
C ALA A 37 -15.23 27.25 -24.00
N TYR A 38 -14.22 27.72 -23.28
CA TYR A 38 -13.38 26.86 -22.42
C TYR A 38 -14.19 26.15 -21.32
N ARG A 39 -15.12 26.87 -20.67
CA ARG A 39 -15.99 26.28 -19.63
C ARG A 39 -16.93 25.22 -20.21
N GLN A 40 -17.49 25.42 -21.40
CA GLN A 40 -18.31 24.42 -22.07
C GLN A 40 -17.49 23.21 -22.52
N ALA A 41 -16.34 23.43 -23.15
CA ALA A 41 -15.43 22.36 -23.56
C ALA A 41 -14.97 21.52 -22.36
N LYS A 42 -14.64 22.16 -21.23
CA LYS A 42 -14.28 21.47 -19.99
C LYS A 42 -15.46 20.66 -19.43
N ARG A 43 -16.67 21.21 -19.44
CA ARG A 43 -17.89 20.53 -18.94
C ARG A 43 -18.27 19.33 -19.81
N ILE A 44 -18.12 19.44 -21.14
CA ILE A 44 -18.35 18.36 -22.10
C ILE A 44 -17.25 17.31 -21.96
N GLY A 45 -15.98 17.73 -21.92
CA GLY A 45 -14.82 16.86 -21.70
C GLY A 45 -14.95 16.04 -20.41
N GLN A 46 -15.34 16.66 -19.30
CA GLN A 46 -15.59 15.96 -18.03
C GLN A 46 -16.72 14.92 -18.10
N ARG A 47 -17.65 15.04 -19.06
CA ARG A 47 -18.76 14.10 -19.25
C ARG A 47 -18.41 12.93 -20.19
N PHE A 48 -17.46 13.13 -21.11
CA PHE A 48 -16.99 12.10 -22.04
C PHE A 48 -15.68 11.40 -21.60
N LEU A 49 -14.83 12.06 -20.81
CA LEU A 49 -13.53 11.55 -20.34
C LEU A 49 -13.57 11.01 -18.90
N GLY A 50 -14.75 11.00 -18.26
CA GLY A 50 -14.88 10.65 -16.84
C GLY A 50 -14.38 11.76 -15.90
N LYS A 51 -14.85 11.74 -14.65
CA LYS A 51 -14.32 12.62 -13.61
C LYS A 51 -12.89 12.18 -13.29
N THR A 52 -11.98 13.14 -13.11
CA THR A 52 -10.61 12.93 -12.62
C THR A 52 -10.56 12.54 -11.14
N THR A 53 -11.39 11.58 -10.72
CA THR A 53 -11.44 11.02 -9.37
C THR A 53 -10.73 9.66 -9.27
N ASP A 54 -10.46 8.98 -10.38
CA ASP A 54 -9.75 7.69 -10.40
C ASP A 54 -8.30 7.85 -10.87
N VAL A 55 -7.61 8.86 -10.33
CA VAL A 55 -6.20 9.07 -10.64
C VAL A 55 -5.40 8.71 -9.40
N VAL A 56 -4.75 7.56 -9.43
CA VAL A 56 -3.69 7.22 -8.48
C VAL A 56 -2.73 8.40 -8.37
N ARG A 57 -2.57 8.92 -7.16
CA ARG A 57 -1.63 10.00 -6.84
C ARG A 57 -0.79 9.56 -5.65
N SER A 58 0.37 10.19 -5.51
CA SER A 58 1.22 10.07 -4.32
C SER A 58 1.81 8.67 -4.07
N GLY A 59 1.94 7.84 -5.11
CA GLY A 59 2.54 6.51 -4.96
C GLY A 59 1.62 5.45 -4.32
N ASN A 60 0.33 5.74 -4.12
CA ASN A 60 -0.63 4.78 -3.55
C ASN A 60 -1.21 3.84 -4.63
N TRP A 61 -0.34 2.95 -5.16
CA TRP A 61 -0.71 1.91 -6.13
C TRP A 61 0.22 0.70 -6.05
N TYR A 62 -0.28 -0.46 -6.50
CA TYR A 62 0.39 -1.76 -6.38
C TYR A 62 1.79 -1.86 -7.00
N GLY A 63 2.09 -1.05 -8.03
CA GLY A 63 3.39 -1.06 -8.70
C GLY A 63 4.36 0.01 -8.19
N ASN A 64 4.05 0.71 -7.09
CA ASN A 64 5.02 1.56 -6.43
C ASN A 64 6.18 0.70 -5.91
N ASP A 65 7.40 1.09 -6.26
CA ASP A 65 8.59 0.29 -5.97
C ASP A 65 9.48 0.95 -4.91
N THR A 66 9.21 2.20 -4.54
CA THR A 66 10.08 2.98 -3.63
C THR A 66 9.63 2.89 -2.17
N ALA A 67 8.33 2.99 -1.90
CA ALA A 67 7.83 3.16 -0.53
C ALA A 67 8.08 1.92 0.34
N TRP A 68 7.86 0.73 -0.22
CA TRP A 68 8.05 -0.52 0.53
C TRP A 68 9.53 -0.73 0.92
N ARG A 69 10.48 -0.40 0.03
CA ARG A 69 11.91 -0.46 0.34
C ARG A 69 12.30 0.48 1.45
N MET A 70 11.79 1.71 1.42
CA MET A 70 11.99 2.68 2.49
C MET A 70 11.44 2.15 3.82
N CYS A 71 10.27 1.51 3.84
CA CYS A 71 9.73 0.88 5.05
C CYS A 71 10.65 -0.22 5.60
N LEU A 72 11.25 -1.05 4.74
CA LEU A 72 12.22 -2.06 5.17
C LEU A 72 13.51 -1.43 5.71
N ASP A 73 13.99 -0.36 5.08
CA ASP A 73 15.17 0.36 5.56
C ASP A 73 14.95 0.99 6.93
N LEU A 74 13.77 1.55 7.20
CA LEU A 74 13.41 2.06 8.52
C LEU A 74 13.35 0.94 9.57
N ASN A 75 12.77 -0.22 9.24
CA ASN A 75 12.77 -1.38 10.13
C ASN A 75 14.20 -1.86 10.44
N ARG A 76 15.08 -1.91 9.44
CA ARG A 76 16.50 -2.23 9.65
C ARG A 76 17.20 -1.23 10.56
N ILE A 77 16.97 0.07 10.36
CA ILE A 77 17.52 1.11 11.23
C ILE A 77 17.03 0.91 12.67
N LEU A 78 15.74 0.61 12.85
CA LEU A 78 15.16 0.37 14.16
C LEU A 78 15.76 -0.87 14.86
N ILE A 79 16.01 -1.95 14.11
CA ILE A 79 16.50 -3.23 14.66
C ILE A 79 18.02 -3.21 14.87
N TYR A 80 18.78 -2.68 13.92
CA TYR A 80 20.24 -2.75 13.90
C TYR A 80 20.93 -1.43 14.29
N GLY A 81 20.24 -0.30 14.26
CA GLY A 81 20.81 1.03 14.44
C GLY A 81 21.38 1.31 15.84
N ASN A 82 22.59 1.85 15.87
CA ASN A 82 23.26 2.37 17.06
C ASN A 82 23.02 3.88 17.21
N PRO A 83 23.07 4.42 18.46
CA PRO A 83 22.96 5.85 18.70
C PRO A 83 24.04 6.71 18.00
N ASP A 84 25.18 6.12 17.65
CA ASP A 84 26.28 6.78 16.94
C ASP A 84 26.12 6.79 15.41
N GLY A 85 25.00 6.27 14.89
CA GLY A 85 24.71 6.18 13.46
C GLY A 85 25.30 4.94 12.76
N THR A 86 26.02 4.07 13.47
CA THR A 86 26.48 2.79 12.92
C THR A 86 25.38 1.73 12.96
N LEU A 87 25.56 0.64 12.19
CA LEU A 87 24.69 -0.52 12.23
C LEU A 87 25.42 -1.70 12.89
N ARG A 88 24.71 -2.41 13.77
CA ARG A 88 25.13 -3.72 14.27
C ARG A 88 25.29 -4.67 13.09
N ARG A 89 26.30 -5.55 13.17
CA ARG A 89 26.69 -6.42 12.07
C ARG A 89 26.33 -7.89 12.30
N SER A 90 26.01 -8.26 13.54
CA SER A 90 25.57 -9.60 13.90
C SER A 90 24.09 -9.61 14.28
N ASP A 91 23.36 -10.62 13.84
CA ASP A 91 21.96 -10.83 14.19
C ASP A 91 21.78 -11.11 15.69
N THR A 92 22.80 -11.65 16.36
CA THR A 92 22.78 -11.86 17.81
C THR A 92 22.81 -10.57 18.64
N GLU A 93 23.23 -9.46 18.04
CA GLU A 93 23.31 -8.15 18.70
C GLU A 93 22.07 -7.28 18.45
N ARG A 94 21.18 -7.73 17.53
CA ARG A 94 20.01 -6.95 17.09
C ARG A 94 19.09 -6.60 18.27
N ARG A 95 18.42 -5.45 18.18
CA ARG A 95 17.46 -5.05 19.21
C ARG A 95 16.27 -6.00 19.20
N ARG A 96 15.76 -6.29 20.40
CA ARG A 96 14.48 -7.01 20.53
C ARG A 96 13.35 -6.13 20.03
N TYR A 97 12.47 -6.71 19.24
CA TYR A 97 11.32 -6.06 18.64
C TYR A 97 10.05 -6.77 19.12
N ILE A 98 9.00 -6.01 19.42
CA ILE A 98 7.66 -6.53 19.60
C ILE A 98 6.73 -5.70 18.72
N SER A 99 6.03 -6.36 17.81
CA SER A 99 4.97 -5.75 16.99
C SER A 99 3.65 -5.93 17.71
N ILE A 100 2.85 -4.87 17.76
CA ILE A 100 1.50 -4.90 18.29
C ILE A 100 0.63 -4.11 17.32
N ILE A 101 -0.37 -4.78 16.75
CA ILE A 101 -1.39 -4.20 15.88
C ILE A 101 -2.68 -4.08 16.68
N ASP A 102 -3.17 -2.85 16.81
CA ASP A 102 -4.52 -2.57 17.30
C ASP A 102 -5.47 -2.41 16.12
N GLY A 103 -6.27 -3.44 15.89
CA GLY A 103 -7.34 -3.48 14.89
C GLY A 103 -8.72 -3.60 15.54
N ILE A 104 -8.93 -3.04 16.75
CA ILE A 104 -10.28 -3.03 17.36
C ILE A 104 -11.26 -2.31 16.43
N VAL A 105 -10.86 -1.14 15.94
CA VAL A 105 -11.45 -0.46 14.79
C VAL A 105 -10.34 -0.24 13.77
N ALA A 106 -10.39 -1.00 12.69
CA ALA A 106 -9.45 -0.90 11.57
C ALA A 106 -10.01 0.04 10.49
N GLY A 107 -9.23 0.28 9.43
CA GLY A 107 -9.63 1.11 8.29
C GLY A 107 -9.46 0.38 6.97
N GLU A 108 -10.40 0.59 6.05
CA GLU A 108 -10.34 0.13 4.65
C GLU A 108 -10.54 1.31 3.68
N GLY A 109 -10.37 1.08 2.37
CA GLY A 109 -10.56 2.10 1.35
C GLY A 109 -9.41 3.11 1.29
N ASP A 110 -9.72 4.40 1.41
CA ASP A 110 -8.82 5.51 1.04
C ASP A 110 -7.90 5.97 2.18
N GLY A 111 -7.12 5.02 2.70
CA GLY A 111 -6.10 5.30 3.69
C GLY A 111 -4.90 6.13 3.19
N PRO A 112 -4.16 6.80 4.11
CA PRO A 112 -4.32 6.78 5.56
C PRO A 112 -5.25 7.87 6.13
N ILE A 113 -5.71 8.82 5.31
CA ILE A 113 -6.45 10.01 5.79
C ILE A 113 -7.97 9.80 5.74
N ASP A 114 -8.49 9.11 4.73
CA ASP A 114 -9.93 9.01 4.44
C ASP A 114 -10.36 7.54 4.44
N VAL A 115 -10.10 6.85 5.56
CA VAL A 115 -10.44 5.43 5.73
C VAL A 115 -11.90 5.24 6.12
N ASP A 116 -12.52 4.20 5.57
CA ASP A 116 -13.82 3.69 6.07
C ASP A 116 -13.57 2.76 7.28
N PRO A 117 -14.27 2.94 8.40
CA PRO A 117 -14.04 2.14 9.60
C PRO A 117 -14.56 0.71 9.45
N VAL A 118 -13.73 -0.25 9.84
CA VAL A 118 -14.06 -1.69 9.95
C VAL A 118 -14.00 -2.11 11.41
N SER A 119 -15.09 -2.60 11.96
CA SER A 119 -15.14 -3.14 13.33
C SER A 119 -14.51 -4.54 13.38
N ALA A 120 -13.18 -4.61 13.24
CA ALA A 120 -12.46 -5.87 13.16
C ALA A 120 -12.33 -6.57 14.52
N GLY A 121 -12.16 -5.83 15.62
CA GLY A 121 -12.05 -6.45 16.96
C GLY A 121 -10.79 -7.31 17.14
N VAL A 122 -9.72 -7.01 16.40
CA VAL A 122 -8.48 -7.81 16.37
C VAL A 122 -7.38 -7.10 17.14
N LEU A 123 -6.67 -7.85 17.98
CA LEU A 123 -5.34 -7.49 18.46
C LEU A 123 -4.37 -8.58 18.01
N ALA A 124 -3.35 -8.21 17.25
CA ALA A 124 -2.30 -9.14 16.80
C ALA A 124 -0.95 -8.66 17.34
N PHE A 125 -0.13 -9.58 17.82
CA PHE A 125 1.18 -9.23 18.35
C PHE A 125 2.16 -10.40 18.23
N GLY A 126 3.45 -10.07 18.22
CA GLY A 126 4.52 -11.05 18.09
C GLY A 126 5.90 -10.39 18.13
N THR A 127 6.94 -11.21 18.21
CA THR A 127 8.33 -10.72 18.23
C THR A 127 8.97 -10.58 16.84
N ASP A 128 8.24 -10.99 15.80
CA ASP A 128 8.65 -10.84 14.41
C ASP A 128 7.65 -9.92 13.68
N PRO A 129 8.05 -8.71 13.29
CA PRO A 129 7.14 -7.78 12.63
C PRO A 129 6.68 -8.23 11.25
N VAL A 130 7.53 -8.93 10.49
CA VAL A 130 7.16 -9.39 9.14
C VAL A 130 6.09 -10.47 9.25
N CYS A 131 6.24 -11.39 10.20
CA CYS A 131 5.23 -12.42 10.45
C CYS A 131 3.91 -11.82 10.95
N VAL A 132 3.97 -10.84 11.87
CA VAL A 132 2.76 -10.17 12.40
C VAL A 132 2.02 -9.42 11.29
N ASP A 133 2.74 -8.71 10.42
CA ASP A 133 2.14 -8.03 9.26
C ASP A 133 1.57 -9.03 8.24
N ALA A 134 2.24 -10.16 8.01
CA ALA A 134 1.74 -11.24 7.14
C ALA A 134 0.43 -11.83 7.66
N VAL A 135 0.34 -12.13 8.95
CA VAL A 135 -0.89 -12.66 9.57
C VAL A 135 -2.01 -11.63 9.52
N ALA A 136 -1.71 -10.36 9.81
CA ALA A 136 -2.70 -9.29 9.72
C ALA A 136 -3.24 -9.14 8.29
N ALA A 137 -2.36 -9.14 7.28
CA ALA A 137 -2.76 -9.11 5.87
C ALA A 137 -3.65 -10.31 5.51
N ALA A 138 -3.27 -11.52 5.91
CA ALA A 138 -4.06 -12.73 5.66
C ALA A 138 -5.46 -12.66 6.29
N ILE A 139 -5.57 -12.22 7.55
CA ILE A 139 -6.86 -12.04 8.25
C ILE A 139 -7.71 -10.96 7.58
N MET A 140 -7.09 -9.90 7.05
CA MET A 140 -7.78 -8.86 6.26
C MET A 140 -8.32 -9.41 4.92
N GLY A 141 -7.88 -10.59 4.46
CA GLY A 141 -8.24 -11.16 3.17
C GLY A 141 -7.27 -10.79 2.04
N LEU A 142 -6.08 -10.31 2.39
CA LEU A 142 -5.01 -9.94 1.46
C LEU A 142 -3.95 -11.05 1.42
N ASP A 143 -3.36 -11.28 0.25
CA ASP A 143 -2.27 -12.22 0.05
C ASP A 143 -0.94 -11.58 0.49
N PRO A 144 -0.30 -12.08 1.56
CA PRO A 144 0.97 -11.54 2.05
C PRO A 144 2.09 -11.55 1.00
N VAL A 145 2.07 -12.49 0.06
CA VAL A 145 3.09 -12.62 -0.99
C VAL A 145 2.94 -11.53 -2.05
N LYS A 146 1.71 -11.06 -2.29
CA LYS A 146 1.42 -9.97 -3.25
C LYS A 146 1.77 -8.59 -2.68
N LEU A 147 1.95 -8.47 -1.37
CA LEU A 147 2.35 -7.24 -0.69
C LEU A 147 3.89 -7.10 -0.66
N ALA A 148 4.44 -6.20 -1.48
CA ALA A 148 5.89 -6.04 -1.65
C ALA A 148 6.66 -5.76 -0.35
N VAL A 149 6.05 -5.05 0.61
CA VAL A 149 6.69 -4.79 1.91
C VAL A 149 6.83 -6.06 2.75
N ILE A 150 5.85 -6.97 2.70
CA ILE A 150 5.88 -8.23 3.45
C ILE A 150 6.78 -9.22 2.73
N ASN A 151 6.54 -9.47 1.45
CA ASN A 151 7.36 -10.37 0.64
C ASN A 151 8.84 -9.92 0.62
N GLY A 152 9.08 -8.61 0.46
CA GLY A 152 10.42 -8.04 0.51
C GLY A 152 11.09 -8.23 1.88
N GLY A 153 10.33 -8.25 2.98
CA GLY A 153 10.84 -8.53 4.33
C GLY A 153 11.41 -9.94 4.49
N PHE A 154 10.79 -10.94 3.88
CA PHE A 154 11.27 -12.33 3.86
C PHE A 154 12.49 -12.53 2.95
N MET A 155 12.65 -11.70 1.92
CA MET A 155 13.67 -11.87 0.87
C MET A 155 15.00 -11.15 1.15
N LEU A 156 15.24 -10.71 2.39
CA LEU A 156 16.45 -9.96 2.72
C LEU A 156 17.65 -10.87 2.95
N ASP A 157 18.73 -10.67 2.20
CA ASP A 157 19.97 -11.45 2.36
C ASP A 157 20.90 -10.91 3.46
N SER A 158 20.70 -9.65 3.89
CA SER A 158 21.50 -9.00 4.93
C SER A 158 20.66 -8.02 5.73
N LEU A 159 21.05 -7.84 7.01
CA LEU A 159 20.27 -7.06 7.99
C LEU A 159 18.82 -7.52 7.96
N LYS A 160 18.62 -8.80 8.23
CA LYS A 160 17.33 -9.48 8.15
C LYS A 160 16.37 -8.94 9.20
N ILE A 161 15.15 -8.63 8.78
CA ILE A 161 14.11 -8.23 9.74
C ILE A 161 13.55 -9.50 10.40
N THR A 162 13.37 -10.56 9.61
CA THR A 162 12.88 -11.88 10.03
C THR A 162 13.86 -12.98 9.63
N GLU A 163 13.94 -14.04 10.44
CA GLU A 163 14.59 -15.32 10.06
C GLU A 163 13.57 -16.38 9.63
N GLU A 164 12.28 -16.05 9.73
CA GLU A 164 11.18 -16.95 9.40
C GLU A 164 10.90 -16.92 7.89
N THR A 165 10.13 -17.90 7.44
CA THR A 165 9.51 -17.91 6.12
C THR A 165 7.99 -17.91 6.29
N LEU A 166 7.25 -17.58 5.23
CA LEU A 166 5.79 -17.50 5.32
C LEU A 166 5.17 -18.82 5.82
N ASP A 167 5.70 -19.96 5.38
CA ASP A 167 5.22 -21.30 5.75
C ASP A 167 5.58 -21.73 7.18
N THR A 168 6.50 -21.04 7.87
CA THR A 168 6.85 -21.36 9.27
C THR A 168 6.01 -20.59 10.29
N ILE A 169 5.11 -19.71 9.84
CA ILE A 169 4.30 -18.89 10.73
C ILE A 169 3.17 -19.72 11.35
N ASP A 170 3.27 -19.94 12.67
CA ASP A 170 2.21 -20.51 13.50
C ASP A 170 1.50 -19.43 14.33
N ILE A 171 0.17 -19.43 14.25
CA ILE A 171 -0.71 -18.45 14.87
C ILE A 171 -1.37 -19.06 16.10
N ALA A 172 -1.19 -18.41 17.25
CA ALA A 172 -1.95 -18.69 18.46
C ALA A 172 -3.11 -17.68 18.57
N SER A 173 -4.33 -18.15 18.36
CA SER A 173 -5.54 -17.33 18.28
C SER A 173 -6.65 -17.87 19.16
N ASN A 174 -7.43 -16.98 19.77
CA ASN A 174 -8.70 -17.32 20.42
C ASN A 174 -9.84 -17.55 19.41
N VAL A 175 -9.61 -17.26 18.12
CA VAL A 175 -10.50 -17.56 17.00
C VAL A 175 -10.01 -18.82 16.32
N SER A 176 -10.78 -19.90 16.41
CA SER A 176 -10.36 -21.24 15.93
C SER A 176 -10.05 -21.30 14.44
N SER A 177 -10.70 -20.47 13.61
CA SER A 177 -10.48 -20.43 12.16
C SER A 177 -9.19 -19.72 11.75
N TRP A 178 -8.52 -19.04 12.69
CA TRP A 178 -7.22 -18.39 12.49
C TRP A 178 -6.11 -19.04 13.31
N GLN A 179 -6.39 -20.14 14.00
CA GLN A 179 -5.42 -20.88 14.81
C GLN A 179 -4.65 -21.86 13.92
N GLY A 180 -3.34 -21.98 14.14
CA GLY A 180 -2.48 -22.91 13.40
C GLY A 180 -1.62 -22.21 12.36
N ASN A 181 -1.21 -22.92 11.33
CA ASN A 181 -0.30 -22.36 10.33
C ASN A 181 -1.02 -21.29 9.49
N ILE A 182 -0.30 -20.23 9.09
CA ILE A 182 -0.89 -19.16 8.27
C ILE A 182 -1.51 -19.66 6.95
N SER A 183 -0.95 -20.72 6.37
CA SER A 183 -1.47 -21.33 5.14
C SER A 183 -2.80 -22.07 5.34
N GLU A 184 -3.14 -22.38 6.59
CA GLU A 184 -4.35 -23.12 6.98
C GLU A 184 -5.50 -22.19 7.41
N ILE A 185 -5.30 -20.86 7.42
CA ILE A 185 -6.37 -19.90 7.72
C ILE A 185 -7.56 -20.18 6.79
N ASP A 186 -8.73 -20.38 7.40
CA ASP A 186 -9.96 -20.59 6.64
C ASP A 186 -10.30 -19.32 5.86
N ARG A 187 -10.28 -19.41 4.52
CA ARG A 187 -10.60 -18.31 3.61
C ARG A 187 -12.01 -17.76 3.81
N ALA A 188 -12.96 -18.57 4.27
CA ALA A 188 -14.31 -18.11 4.58
C ALA A 188 -14.36 -17.24 5.85
N SER A 189 -13.32 -17.28 6.69
CA SER A 189 -13.24 -16.59 7.97
C SER A 189 -12.49 -15.25 7.93
N VAL A 190 -11.91 -14.88 6.78
CA VAL A 190 -11.20 -13.61 6.61
C VAL A 190 -12.19 -12.44 6.53
N MET A 191 -11.71 -11.24 6.82
CA MET A 191 -12.57 -10.06 6.96
C MET A 191 -12.91 -9.36 5.65
N ASN A 192 -12.24 -9.72 4.54
CA ASN A 192 -12.50 -9.18 3.21
C ASN A 192 -12.46 -7.64 3.15
N PHE A 193 -11.40 -7.05 3.69
CA PHE A 193 -11.17 -5.61 3.61
C PHE A 193 -11.11 -5.14 2.16
N ARG A 194 -11.64 -3.95 1.89
CA ARG A 194 -11.54 -3.31 0.58
C ARG A 194 -10.22 -2.52 0.48
N PRO A 195 -9.26 -2.91 -0.38
CA PRO A 195 -8.09 -2.08 -0.63
C PRO A 195 -8.46 -0.73 -1.27
N HIS A 196 -7.57 0.26 -1.16
CA HIS A 196 -7.63 1.47 -1.98
C HIS A 196 -7.75 1.09 -3.46
N PHE A 197 -8.49 1.86 -4.27
CA PHE A 197 -8.80 1.51 -5.67
C PHE A 197 -7.55 1.24 -6.53
N GLY A 198 -6.41 1.86 -6.20
CA GLY A 198 -5.12 1.63 -6.84
C GLY A 198 -4.45 0.29 -6.52
N TRP A 199 -5.06 -0.56 -5.70
CA TRP A 199 -4.57 -1.88 -5.27
C TRP A 199 -5.59 -2.99 -5.46
N GLN A 200 -6.85 -2.66 -5.76
CA GLN A 200 -7.91 -3.66 -5.95
C GLN A 200 -7.57 -4.61 -7.10
N GLU A 201 -7.92 -5.87 -6.95
CA GLU A 201 -7.66 -6.98 -7.88
C GLU A 201 -6.17 -7.38 -8.01
N HIS A 202 -5.28 -6.78 -7.22
CA HIS A 202 -3.84 -7.02 -7.29
C HIS A 202 -3.24 -7.71 -6.07
N ILE A 203 -3.90 -7.63 -4.91
CA ILE A 203 -3.31 -8.08 -3.63
C ILE A 203 -4.23 -8.99 -2.82
N GLU A 204 -5.46 -9.19 -3.25
CA GLU A 204 -6.44 -10.04 -2.60
C GLU A 204 -6.08 -11.52 -2.76
N ILE A 205 -6.48 -12.34 -1.78
CA ILE A 205 -6.38 -13.80 -1.87
C ILE A 205 -7.29 -14.30 -2.99
N ASP A 206 -6.78 -15.18 -3.84
CA ASP A 206 -7.56 -15.76 -4.93
C ASP A 206 -8.76 -16.53 -4.35
N ARG A 207 -9.97 -16.18 -4.82
CA ARG A 207 -11.24 -16.78 -4.38
C ARG A 207 -11.41 -18.22 -4.85
#